data_AF-A0A2H1W275-F1
#
_entry.id   AF-A0A2H1W275-F1
#
_cell.length_a   1.000
_cell.length_b   1.000
_cell.length_c   1.000
_cell.angle_alpha   90.00
_cell.angle_beta   90.00
_cell.angle_gamma   90.00
#
_symmetry.space_group_name_H-M   'P 1'
#
loop_
_entity.id
_entity.type
_entity.pdbx_description
1 polymer ?
#
loop_
_entity_poly.entity_id
_entity_poly.type
_entity_poly.pdbx_seq_one_letter_code
_entity_poly.pdbx_strand_id
1 'polypeptide(L)'
;MISVMEMTTNRGTRMLVVNGYRFYKSVTCKSSQTRWYCSKRSRTKCAAYLLIMNGEIINYIMEMVTNRGTQMLMADGFRFSKSYANGRKIRWQCSTRSRTKCSAFMITMEGHILRSNLVHNHID
;
A
#
# COMPACT_ATOMS: atom_id res chain seq x y z
N MET A 1 -7.17 6.16 13.49
CA MET A 1 -7.04 7.40 12.70
C MET A 1 -5.69 7.36 12.00
N ILE A 2 -5.64 7.47 10.67
CA ILE A 2 -4.37 7.52 9.93
C ILE A 2 -3.73 8.88 10.21
N SER A 3 -2.52 8.90 10.77
CA SER A 3 -1.78 10.15 11.01
C SER A 3 -1.05 10.54 9.73
N VAL A 4 -1.30 11.75 9.24
CA VAL A 4 -0.70 12.30 8.01
C VAL A 4 -0.11 13.67 8.33
N MET A 5 1.15 13.88 7.97
CA MET A 5 1.82 15.19 8.06
C MET A 5 2.70 15.43 6.83
N GLU A 6 2.87 16.69 6.47
CA GLU A 6 3.86 17.10 5.47
C GLU A 6 5.22 17.38 6.13
N MET A 7 6.30 17.03 5.44
CA MET A 7 7.65 17.42 5.85
C MET A 7 8.45 17.89 4.63
N THR A 8 9.40 18.78 4.85
CA THR A 8 10.38 19.18 3.84
C THR A 8 11.76 18.77 4.32
N THR A 9 12.55 18.11 3.46
CA THR A 9 13.93 17.77 3.79
C THR A 9 14.82 19.02 3.79
N ASN A 10 16.01 18.92 4.38
CA ASN A 10 17.03 19.96 4.29
C ASN A 10 17.44 20.31 2.84
N ARG A 11 17.15 19.44 1.86
CA ARG A 11 17.37 19.68 0.43
C ARG A 11 16.13 20.24 -0.29
N GLY A 12 15.11 20.70 0.45
CA GLY A 12 13.89 21.29 -0.10
C GLY A 12 12.89 20.28 -0.68
N THR A 13 13.10 18.97 -0.51
CA THR A 13 12.20 17.94 -1.05
C THR A 13 10.98 17.77 -0.15
N ARG A 14 9.77 17.94 -0.70
CA ARG A 14 8.51 17.67 0.00
C ARG A 14 8.25 16.17 0.11
N MET A 15 7.86 15.72 1.30
CA MET A 15 7.52 14.34 1.62
C MET A 15 6.23 14.29 2.45
N LEU A 16 5.50 13.19 2.35
CA LEU A 16 4.42 12.88 3.27
C LEU A 16 4.91 11.89 4.33
N VAL A 17 4.49 12.08 5.58
CA VAL A 17 4.69 11.09 6.63
C VAL A 17 3.34 10.53 7.02
N VAL A 18 3.16 9.24 6.77
CA VAL A 18 1.92 8.51 7.05
C VAL A 18 2.22 7.39 8.04
N ASN A 19 1.59 7.44 9.21
CA ASN A 19 1.83 6.51 10.33
C ASN A 19 3.33 6.33 10.66
N GLY A 20 4.10 7.42 10.62
CA GLY A 20 5.55 7.40 10.88
C GLY A 20 6.44 6.98 9.70
N TYR A 21 5.87 6.56 8.58
CA TYR A 21 6.62 6.21 7.37
C TYR A 21 6.69 7.38 6.39
N ARG A 22 7.88 7.65 5.83
CA ARG A 22 8.11 8.77 4.88
C ARG A 22 7.88 8.32 3.44
N PHE A 23 7.18 9.15 2.66
CA PHE A 23 6.83 8.92 1.27
C PHE A 23 7.26 10.11 0.40
N TYR A 24 7.78 9.84 -0.79
CA TYR A 24 8.16 10.86 -1.78
C TYR A 24 7.27 10.75 -3.02
N LYS A 25 6.95 11.90 -3.62
CA LYS A 25 6.10 11.98 -4.81
C LYS A 25 6.80 11.36 -6.02
N SER A 26 6.08 10.53 -6.77
CA SER A 26 6.52 10.02 -8.07
C SER A 26 6.65 11.17 -9.06
N VAL A 27 7.70 11.14 -9.89
CA VAL A 27 7.92 12.15 -10.93
C VAL A 27 6.87 12.02 -12.04
N THR A 28 6.44 10.80 -12.34
CA THR A 28 5.33 10.49 -13.25
C THR A 28 4.01 10.54 -12.49
N CYS A 29 3.21 11.58 -12.76
CA CYS A 29 1.86 11.74 -12.25
C CYS A 29 0.91 12.16 -13.39
N LYS A 30 -0.35 11.72 -13.33
CA LYS A 30 -1.44 12.40 -14.07
C LYS A 30 -1.88 13.61 -13.23
N SER A 31 -2.46 14.64 -13.84
CA SER A 31 -2.74 15.92 -13.15
C SER A 31 -3.51 15.76 -11.84
N SER A 32 -4.51 14.87 -11.79
CA SER A 32 -5.37 14.64 -10.62
C SER A 32 -4.95 13.45 -9.75
N GLN A 33 -4.01 12.60 -10.19
CA GLN A 33 -3.63 11.36 -9.52
C GLN A 33 -2.12 11.25 -9.36
N THR A 34 -1.67 11.30 -8.12
CA THR A 34 -0.25 11.23 -7.76
C THR A 34 0.04 9.98 -6.94
N ARG A 35 1.16 9.33 -7.23
CA ARG A 35 1.64 8.20 -6.44
C ARG A 35 2.81 8.65 -5.60
N TRP A 36 2.85 8.23 -4.34
CA TRP A 36 3.98 8.51 -3.44
C TRP A 36 4.58 7.20 -2.95
N TYR A 37 5.89 7.03 -3.11
CA TYR A 37 6.58 5.80 -2.75
C TYR A 37 7.26 5.93 -1.40
N CYS A 38 7.33 4.83 -0.65
CA CYS A 38 8.11 4.79 0.58
C CYS A 38 9.57 5.18 0.31
N SER A 39 10.14 6.03 1.17
CA SER A 39 11.53 6.47 1.09
C SER A 39 12.55 5.34 1.11
N LYS A 40 12.19 4.17 1.69
CA LYS A 40 13.03 2.97 1.72
C LYS A 40 13.01 2.19 0.40
N ARG A 41 12.21 2.57 -0.60
CA ARG A 41 12.04 1.86 -1.88
C ARG A 41 13.36 1.66 -2.63
N SER A 42 14.21 2.68 -2.72
CA SER A 42 15.48 2.58 -3.44
C SER A 42 16.44 1.58 -2.79
N ARG A 43 16.52 1.59 -1.46
CA ARG A 43 17.46 0.77 -0.67
C ARG A 43 16.97 -0.66 -0.42
N THR A 44 15.67 -0.86 -0.23
CA THR A 44 15.10 -2.14 0.22
C THR A 44 14.09 -2.75 -0.74
N LYS A 45 13.87 -2.10 -1.90
CA LYS A 45 12.80 -2.47 -2.85
C LYS A 45 11.40 -2.47 -2.24
N CYS A 46 11.21 -1.76 -1.13
CA CYS A 46 9.92 -1.61 -0.46
C CYS A 46 8.81 -1.24 -1.45
N ALA A 47 7.79 -2.10 -1.55
CA ALA A 47 6.65 -1.88 -2.42
C ALA A 47 5.59 -0.93 -1.83
N ALA A 48 5.80 -0.38 -0.63
CA ALA A 48 4.84 0.51 -0.01
C ALA A 48 4.64 1.81 -0.80
N TYR A 49 3.38 2.20 -1.01
CA TYR A 49 3.01 3.43 -1.69
C TYR A 49 1.65 3.99 -1.24
N LEU A 50 1.49 5.30 -1.43
CA LEU A 50 0.23 6.02 -1.34
C LEU A 50 -0.26 6.36 -2.74
N LEU A 51 -1.57 6.30 -2.94
CA LEU A 51 -2.23 6.87 -4.09
C LEU A 51 -3.09 8.03 -3.61
N ILE A 52 -2.83 9.23 -4.15
CA ILE A 52 -3.53 10.45 -3.78
C ILE A 52 -4.26 10.98 -5.01
N MET A 53 -5.56 11.23 -4.87
CA MET A 53 -6.40 11.82 -5.90
C MET A 53 -7.05 13.08 -5.36
N ASN A 54 -6.90 14.21 -6.07
CA ASN A 54 -7.44 15.51 -5.66
C ASN A 54 -7.08 15.94 -4.21
N GLY A 55 -5.89 15.56 -3.73
CA GLY A 55 -5.43 15.87 -2.36
C GLY A 55 -5.80 14.83 -1.30
N GLU A 56 -6.65 13.87 -1.62
CA GLU A 56 -7.09 12.82 -0.69
C GLU A 56 -6.32 11.51 -0.90
N ILE A 57 -5.92 10.85 0.18
CA ILE A 57 -5.34 9.51 0.13
C ILE A 57 -6.46 8.52 -0.18
N ILE A 58 -6.44 7.97 -1.39
CA ILE A 58 -7.42 6.98 -1.84
C ILE A 58 -6.93 5.54 -1.70
N ASN A 59 -5.62 5.32 -1.55
CA ASN A 59 -5.07 4.01 -1.18
C ASN A 59 -3.76 4.18 -0.39
N TYR A 60 -3.60 3.42 0.68
CA TYR A 60 -2.32 3.27 1.38
C TYR A 60 -1.94 1.80 1.43
N ILE A 61 -0.86 1.40 0.74
CA ILE A 61 -0.39 0.01 0.74
C ILE A 61 1.00 -0.09 1.32
N MET A 62 1.20 -1.11 2.14
CA MET A 62 2.51 -1.54 2.61
C MET A 62 2.74 -3.01 2.30
N GLU A 63 3.95 -3.34 1.85
CA GLU A 63 4.43 -4.72 1.86
C GLU A 63 5.11 -4.98 3.20
N MET A 64 4.76 -6.12 3.80
CA MET A 64 5.30 -6.58 5.07
C MET A 64 5.80 -8.00 4.94
N VAL A 65 6.81 -8.31 5.73
CA VAL A 65 7.32 -9.67 5.91
C VAL A 65 7.11 -10.02 7.37
N THR A 66 6.40 -11.11 7.64
CA THR A 66 6.22 -11.61 9.01
C THR A 66 7.54 -12.15 9.55
N ASN A 67 7.64 -12.35 10.87
CA ASN A 67 8.82 -12.97 11.49
C ASN A 67 9.13 -14.38 10.94
N ARG A 68 8.16 -15.03 10.28
CA ARG A 68 8.32 -16.33 9.63
C ARG A 68 8.69 -16.22 8.14
N GLY A 69 9.05 -15.02 7.66
CA GLY A 69 9.43 -14.78 6.27
C GLY A 69 8.27 -14.68 5.28
N THR A 70 7.01 -14.76 5.73
CA THR A 70 5.84 -14.69 4.83
C THR A 70 5.59 -13.25 4.37
N GLN A 71 5.54 -13.03 3.06
CA GLN A 71 5.13 -11.77 2.45
C GLN A 71 3.62 -11.53 2.60
N MET A 72 3.26 -10.30 2.96
CA MET A 72 1.89 -9.82 3.12
C MET A 72 1.76 -8.42 2.55
N LEU A 73 0.54 -8.03 2.20
CA LEU A 73 0.20 -6.63 1.97
C LEU A 73 -0.66 -6.13 3.14
N MET A 74 -0.56 -4.85 3.44
CA MET A 74 -1.53 -4.15 4.28
C MET A 74 -2.09 -2.99 3.49
N ALA A 75 -3.42 -2.86 3.50
CA ALA A 75 -4.12 -1.75 2.93
C ALA A 75 -5.16 -1.24 3.93
N ASP A 76 -5.14 0.08 4.17
CA ASP A 76 -6.09 0.77 5.06
C ASP A 76 -6.28 0.10 6.44
N GLY A 77 -5.18 -0.40 7.00
CA GLY A 77 -5.15 -1.07 8.30
C GLY A 77 -5.42 -2.57 8.26
N PHE A 78 -5.93 -3.11 7.16
CA PHE A 78 -6.21 -4.54 7.01
C PHE A 78 -5.06 -5.30 6.39
N ARG A 79 -4.83 -6.53 6.87
CA ARG A 79 -3.81 -7.44 6.32
C ARG A 79 -4.38 -8.31 5.21
N PHE A 80 -3.57 -8.49 4.17
CA PHE A 80 -3.84 -9.34 3.02
C PHE A 80 -2.71 -10.36 2.84
N SER A 81 -3.08 -11.63 2.78
CA SER A 81 -2.16 -12.74 2.50
C SER A 81 -2.22 -13.14 1.02
N LYS A 82 -1.11 -13.67 0.52
CA LYS A 82 -1.04 -14.22 -0.84
C LYS A 82 -2.01 -15.40 -0.96
N SER A 83 -2.92 -15.32 -1.91
CA SER A 83 -3.90 -16.38 -2.24
C SER A 83 -3.33 -17.29 -3.33
N TYR A 84 -3.00 -16.72 -4.49
CA TYR A 84 -2.31 -17.42 -5.56
C TYR A 84 -1.51 -16.44 -6.42
N ALA A 85 -0.60 -16.98 -7.24
CA ALA A 85 0.11 -16.23 -8.26
C ALA A 85 -0.12 -16.88 -9.64
N ASN A 86 -0.27 -16.06 -10.67
CA ASN A 86 -0.34 -16.47 -12.06
C ASN A 86 0.61 -15.59 -12.88
N GLY A 87 1.76 -16.15 -13.25
CA GLY A 87 2.87 -15.40 -13.84
C GLY A 87 3.30 -14.24 -12.93
N ARG A 88 3.31 -13.02 -13.45
CA ARG A 88 3.64 -11.79 -12.70
C ARG A 88 2.50 -11.24 -11.85
N LYS A 89 1.27 -11.77 -12.00
CA LYS A 89 0.10 -11.33 -11.24
C LYS A 89 -0.02 -12.11 -9.93
N ILE A 90 -0.23 -11.40 -8.84
CA ILE A 90 -0.42 -11.98 -7.51
C ILE A 90 -1.79 -11.56 -7.00
N ARG A 91 -2.62 -12.54 -6.61
CA ARG A 91 -3.87 -12.28 -5.88
C ARG A 91 -3.59 -12.33 -4.39
N TRP A 92 -4.04 -11.29 -3.71
CA TRP A 92 -4.04 -11.14 -2.27
C TRP A 92 -5.48 -11.14 -1.78
N GLN A 93 -5.72 -11.74 -0.63
CA GLN A 93 -7.04 -11.80 0.00
C GLN A 93 -6.92 -11.38 1.45
N CYS A 94 -8.00 -10.87 2.04
CA CYS A 94 -8.01 -10.56 3.46
C CYS A 94 -7.51 -11.75 4.29
N SER A 95 -6.57 -11.50 5.20
CA SER A 95 -5.93 -12.54 6.00
C SER A 95 -6.89 -13.23 6.97
N THR A 96 -8.00 -12.59 7.35
CA THR A 96 -9.02 -13.16 8.23
C THR A 96 -10.14 -13.89 7.48
N ARG A 97 -10.09 -13.94 6.13
CA ARG A 97 -11.15 -14.49 5.27
C ARG A 97 -11.68 -15.86 5.69
N SER A 98 -10.82 -16.77 6.15
CA SER A 98 -11.24 -18.12 6.58
C SER A 98 -12.29 -18.06 7.70
N ARG A 99 -12.10 -17.12 8.64
CA ARG A 99 -12.95 -16.87 9.81
C ARG A 99 -14.11 -15.92 9.50
N THR A 100 -13.88 -14.85 8.75
CA THR A 100 -14.85 -13.74 8.55
C THR A 100 -15.66 -13.85 7.25
N LYS A 101 -15.31 -14.79 6.37
CA LYS A 101 -15.82 -14.90 5.00
C LYS A 101 -15.64 -13.63 4.17
N CYS A 102 -14.70 -12.76 4.55
CA CYS A 102 -14.44 -11.50 3.89
C CYS A 102 -14.11 -11.67 2.39
N SER A 103 -14.74 -10.85 1.55
CA SER A 103 -14.56 -10.85 0.11
C SER A 103 -13.50 -9.86 -0.38
N ALA A 104 -12.89 -9.07 0.51
CA ALA A 104 -11.84 -8.11 0.17
C ALA A 104 -10.63 -8.79 -0.46
N PHE A 105 -10.12 -8.19 -1.53
CA PHE A 105 -9.00 -8.72 -2.30
C PHE A 105 -8.20 -7.61 -2.99
N MET A 106 -6.98 -7.94 -3.38
CA MET A 106 -6.18 -7.13 -4.29
C MET A 106 -5.51 -8.03 -5.32
N ILE A 107 -5.33 -7.53 -6.54
CA ILE A 107 -4.51 -8.15 -7.57
C ILE A 107 -3.40 -7.18 -7.87
N THR A 108 -2.16 -7.60 -7.66
CA THR A 108 -0.98 -6.80 -7.99
C THR A 108 -0.19 -7.43 -9.13
N MET A 109 0.55 -6.60 -9.86
CA MET A 109 1.55 -7.04 -10.84
C MET A 109 2.76 -6.11 -10.72
N GLU A 110 3.94 -6.68 -10.50
CA GLU A 110 5.20 -5.92 -10.33
C GLU A 110 5.11 -4.83 -9.24
N GLY A 111 4.30 -5.06 -8.20
CA GLY A 111 4.08 -4.09 -7.10
C GLY A 111 3.04 -3.00 -7.39
N HIS A 112 2.33 -3.06 -8.52
CA HIS A 112 1.22 -2.16 -8.84
C HIS A 112 -0.11 -2.87 -8.60
N ILE A 113 -1.09 -2.25 -7.90
CA ILE A 113 -2.47 -2.75 -7.95
C ILE A 113 -2.98 -2.64 -9.39
N LEU A 114 -3.49 -3.75 -9.91
CA LEU A 114 -4.30 -3.81 -11.12
C LEU A 114 -5.80 -3.73 -10.81
N ARG A 115 -6.24 -4.38 -9.72
CA ARG A 115 -7.63 -4.41 -9.28
C ARG A 115 -7.70 -4.64 -7.77
N SER A 116 -8.63 -3.99 -7.09
CA SER A 116 -8.87 -4.22 -5.66
C SER A 116 -10.36 -4.12 -5.32
N ASN A 117 -10.74 -4.79 -4.24
CA ASN A 117 -11.93 -4.52 -3.46
C ASN A 117 -11.47 -4.44 -2.00
N LEU A 118 -11.47 -3.23 -1.43
CA LEU A 118 -11.03 -2.98 -0.05
C LEU A 118 -12.22 -2.85 0.92
N VAL A 119 -13.42 -3.26 0.50
CA VAL A 119 -14.59 -3.28 1.38
C VAL A 119 -14.52 -4.51 2.27
N HIS A 120 -14.39 -4.27 3.59
CA HIS A 120 -14.38 -5.30 4.62
C HIS A 120 -15.75 -5.43 5.29
N ASN A 121 -16.15 -6.65 5.62
CA ASN A 121 -17.35 -6.98 6.39
C ASN A 121 -17.03 -7.26 7.87
N HIS A 122 -15.86 -6.83 8.33
CA HIS A 122 -15.37 -7.06 9.68
C HIS A 122 -14.40 -5.92 10.07
N ILE A 123 -14.06 -5.90 11.36
CA ILE A 123 -13.03 -5.03 11.94
C ILE A 123 -11.75 -5.87 12.09
N ASP A 124 -10.57 -5.26 11.96
CA ASP A 124 -9.26 -5.91 12.19
C ASP A 124 -8.72 -5.63 13.60
#